data_AF-A0A934EKH8-F1
#
_entry.id   AF-A0A934EKH8-F1
#
_cell.length_a   1.000
_cell.length_b   1.000
_cell.length_c   1.000
_cell.angle_alpha   90.00
_cell.angle_beta   90.00
_cell.angle_gamma   90.00
#
_symmetry.space_group_name_H-M   'P 1'
#
loop_
_entity.id
_entity.type
_entity.pdbx_description
1 polymer ?
#
loop_
_entity_poly.entity_id
_entity_poly.type
_entity_poly.pdbx_seq_one_letter_code
_entity_poly.pdbx_strand_id
1 'polypeptide(L)'
;MLASVFIVSSVFAAGMTGGDVEKGKALFNDPKSFGGTVSCSSCHPDGKGLGKAGMKGRTEWKNPAGTYKSLEEAINVCITAANKGKAIDVKSQEMKDMVAYIRSLAMEMKHEMPMKEKKMGY
;
A
#
# COMPACT_ATOMS: atom_id res chain seq x y z
N MET A 1 27.97 41.08 -28.38
CA MET A 1 26.70 40.66 -27.74
C MET A 1 26.71 39.16 -27.65
N LEU A 2 26.43 38.58 -26.48
CA LEU A 2 25.59 37.38 -26.26
C LEU A 2 25.74 37.02 -24.78
N ALA A 3 24.76 37.47 -24.01
CA ALA A 3 24.68 37.27 -22.57
C ALA A 3 24.33 35.81 -22.26
N SER A 4 25.05 35.27 -21.27
CA SER A 4 24.81 33.99 -20.61
C SER A 4 23.39 33.89 -20.07
N VAL A 5 22.67 32.81 -20.38
CA VAL A 5 21.43 32.44 -19.70
C VAL A 5 21.66 31.09 -19.04
N PHE A 6 22.01 31.12 -17.76
CA PHE A 6 21.93 29.95 -16.89
C PHE A 6 20.46 29.70 -16.61
N ILE A 7 19.92 28.62 -17.18
CA ILE A 7 18.56 28.16 -16.91
C ILE A 7 18.53 27.62 -15.48
N VAL A 8 18.00 28.41 -14.55
CA VAL A 8 17.65 27.95 -13.21
C VAL A 8 16.43 27.03 -13.38
N SER A 9 16.69 25.72 -13.39
CA SER A 9 15.61 24.72 -13.37
C SER A 9 15.07 24.64 -11.95
N SER A 10 13.91 25.27 -11.74
CA SER A 10 13.13 25.19 -10.50
C SER A 10 12.73 23.74 -10.24
N VAL A 11 13.30 23.14 -9.18
CA VAL A 11 12.87 21.84 -8.68
C VAL A 11 11.54 22.05 -7.95
N PHE A 12 10.43 21.73 -8.60
CA PHE A 12 9.12 21.63 -7.95
C PHE A 12 9.11 20.36 -7.09
N ALA A 13 9.59 20.46 -5.85
CA ALA A 13 9.38 19.45 -4.83
C ALA A 13 7.94 19.58 -4.30
N ALA A 14 6.97 19.02 -5.03
CA ALA A 14 5.63 18.83 -4.51
C ALA A 14 5.67 17.72 -3.44
N GLY A 15 5.92 18.13 -2.20
CA GLY A 15 5.77 17.29 -1.01
C GLY A 15 4.31 16.90 -0.82
N MET A 16 3.89 15.79 -1.43
CA MET A 16 2.70 15.07 -1.01
C MET A 16 3.09 14.24 0.22
N THR A 17 2.75 14.74 1.41
CA THR A 17 3.12 14.14 2.70
C THR A 17 2.30 12.90 3.08
N GLY A 18 1.55 12.33 2.13
CA GLY A 18 0.70 11.15 2.31
C GLY A 18 0.83 10.15 1.15
N GLY A 19 0.34 8.93 1.37
CA GLY A 19 0.24 7.92 0.32
C GLY A 19 -0.97 8.16 -0.59
N ASP A 20 -0.84 7.79 -1.86
CA ASP A 20 -1.86 7.90 -2.90
C ASP A 20 -2.50 6.52 -3.17
N VAL A 21 -3.83 6.45 -3.05
CA VAL A 21 -4.59 5.20 -3.18
C VAL A 21 -4.56 4.66 -4.61
N GLU A 22 -4.63 5.54 -5.61
CA GLU A 22 -4.66 5.14 -7.02
C GLU A 22 -3.29 4.63 -7.46
N LYS A 23 -2.21 5.30 -7.05
CA LYS A 23 -0.84 4.80 -7.27
C LYS A 23 -0.60 3.48 -6.55
N GLY A 24 -1.08 3.35 -5.30
CA GLY A 24 -1.00 2.09 -4.56
C GLY A 24 -1.74 0.96 -5.27
N LYS A 25 -2.93 1.24 -5.82
CA LYS A 25 -3.69 0.27 -6.62
C LYS A 25 -2.96 -0.09 -7.91
N ALA A 26 -2.34 0.87 -8.59
CA ALA A 26 -1.54 0.60 -9.79
C ALA A 26 -0.35 -0.33 -9.47
N LEU A 27 0.40 -0.02 -8.41
CA LEU A 27 1.51 -0.85 -7.93
C LEU A 27 1.05 -2.27 -7.57
N PHE A 28 -0.09 -2.40 -6.89
CA PHE A 28 -0.68 -3.69 -6.49
C PHE A 28 -1.05 -4.58 -7.68
N ASN A 29 -1.43 -3.96 -8.81
CA ASN A 29 -1.87 -4.67 -10.01
C ASN A 29 -0.76 -4.94 -11.02
N ASP A 30 0.40 -4.29 -10.90
CA ASP A 30 1.51 -4.50 -11.83
C ASP A 30 2.41 -5.67 -11.38
N PRO A 31 2.52 -6.76 -12.17
CA PRO A 31 3.41 -7.88 -11.86
C PRO A 31 4.89 -7.52 -11.85
N LYS A 32 5.29 -6.42 -12.50
CA LYS A 32 6.68 -5.95 -12.54
C LYS A 32 7.03 -5.02 -11.39
N SER A 33 6.04 -4.59 -10.61
CA SER A 33 6.27 -3.78 -9.41
C SER A 33 7.32 -4.45 -8.52
N PHE A 34 8.23 -3.62 -8.01
CA PHE A 34 9.27 -4.06 -7.06
C PHE A 34 10.22 -5.13 -7.62
N GLY A 35 10.33 -5.25 -8.95
CA GLY A 35 11.18 -6.25 -9.61
C GLY A 35 10.62 -7.67 -9.53
N GLY A 36 9.30 -7.79 -9.38
CA GLY A 36 8.59 -9.05 -9.25
C GLY A 36 8.21 -9.72 -10.57
N THR A 37 7.40 -10.78 -10.45
CA THR A 37 6.90 -11.58 -11.58
C THR A 37 5.38 -11.81 -11.57
N VAL A 38 4.71 -11.55 -10.45
CA VAL A 38 3.26 -11.74 -10.27
C VAL A 38 2.65 -10.56 -9.51
N SER A 39 1.49 -10.08 -9.95
CA SER A 39 0.84 -8.96 -9.25
C SER A 39 0.28 -9.43 -7.90
N CYS A 40 0.08 -8.51 -6.97
CA CYS A 40 -0.63 -8.83 -5.73
C CYS A 40 -2.08 -9.26 -6.04
N SER A 41 -2.67 -8.66 -7.07
CA SER A 41 -4.04 -8.96 -7.53
C SER A 41 -4.23 -10.35 -8.11
N SER A 42 -3.17 -11.05 -8.53
CA SER A 42 -3.30 -12.44 -8.99
C SER A 42 -3.73 -13.38 -7.87
N CYS A 43 -3.32 -13.08 -6.62
CA CYS A 43 -3.70 -13.83 -5.43
C CYS A 43 -4.82 -13.15 -4.63
N HIS A 44 -4.90 -11.82 -4.69
CA HIS A 44 -5.89 -11.00 -4.01
C HIS A 44 -6.66 -10.13 -5.03
N PRO A 45 -7.55 -10.72 -5.85
CA PRO A 45 -8.32 -9.97 -6.84
C PRO A 45 -9.07 -8.81 -6.18
N ASP A 46 -8.85 -7.60 -6.67
CA ASP A 46 -9.39 -6.35 -6.10
C ASP A 46 -9.15 -6.19 -4.59
N GLY A 47 -8.07 -6.77 -4.05
CA GLY A 47 -7.76 -6.70 -2.63
C GLY A 47 -8.61 -7.62 -1.74
N LYS A 48 -9.38 -8.55 -2.32
CA LYS A 48 -10.20 -9.51 -1.56
C LYS A 48 -9.35 -10.29 -0.55
N GLY A 49 -9.86 -10.40 0.67
CA GLY A 49 -9.19 -11.05 1.79
C GLY A 49 -8.21 -10.15 2.56
N LEU A 50 -7.87 -8.95 2.06
CA LEU A 50 -6.93 -8.03 2.70
C LEU A 50 -7.59 -6.91 3.53
N GLY A 51 -8.92 -6.77 3.51
CA GLY A 51 -9.61 -5.70 4.25
C GLY A 51 -9.29 -5.64 5.74
N LYS A 52 -9.06 -6.80 6.38
CA LYS A 52 -8.61 -6.86 7.78
C LYS A 52 -7.20 -6.30 7.99
N ALA A 53 -6.31 -6.42 7.00
CA ALA A 53 -4.94 -5.92 7.07
C ALA A 53 -4.88 -4.39 7.09
N GLY A 54 -5.85 -3.72 6.46
CA GLY A 54 -5.97 -2.26 6.42
C GLY A 54 -6.69 -1.63 7.62
N MET A 55 -7.19 -2.40 8.58
CA MET A 55 -7.97 -1.87 9.70
C MET A 55 -7.13 -0.99 10.63
N LYS A 56 -7.65 0.20 10.94
CA LYS A 56 -7.05 1.09 11.96
C LYS A 56 -6.99 0.37 13.32
N GLY A 57 -5.87 0.51 14.02
CA GLY A 57 -5.65 -0.11 15.34
C GLY A 57 -5.10 -1.54 15.29
N ARG A 58 -4.94 -2.13 14.11
CA ARG A 58 -4.16 -3.36 13.97
C ARG A 58 -2.69 -3.06 14.26
N THR A 59 -2.09 -3.89 15.11
CA THR A 59 -0.68 -3.80 15.50
C THR A 59 0.13 -5.02 15.06
N GLU A 60 -0.53 -6.07 14.58
CA GLU A 60 0.12 -7.32 14.19
C GLU A 60 -0.49 -7.95 12.93
N TRP A 61 0.39 -8.47 12.07
CA TRP A 61 0.08 -9.21 10.85
C TRP A 61 0.78 -10.55 10.90
N LYS A 62 0.01 -11.64 10.89
CA LYS A 62 0.53 -13.00 10.99
C LYS A 62 0.22 -13.78 9.72
N ASN A 63 1.22 -14.43 9.16
CA ASN A 63 1.10 -15.37 8.05
C ASN A 63 2.06 -16.56 8.28
N PRO A 64 2.11 -17.57 7.39
CA PRO A 64 3.03 -18.70 7.55
C PRO A 64 4.52 -18.32 7.57
N ALA A 65 4.90 -17.15 7.06
CA ALA A 65 6.28 -16.66 7.08
C ALA A 65 6.67 -15.96 8.40
N GLY A 66 5.70 -15.62 9.25
CA GLY A 66 5.97 -15.04 10.58
C GLY A 66 4.90 -14.07 11.07
N THR A 67 5.27 -13.32 12.11
CA THR A 67 4.48 -12.23 12.69
C THR A 67 5.23 -10.91 12.48
N TYR A 68 4.52 -9.90 11.97
CA TYR A 68 5.05 -8.57 11.64
C TYR A 68 4.33 -7.51 12.45
N LYS A 69 5.06 -6.48 12.88
CA LYS A 69 4.55 -5.44 13.80
C LYS A 69 4.05 -4.20 13.06
N SER A 70 4.21 -4.16 11.75
CA SER A 70 3.76 -3.07 10.89
C SER A 70 3.16 -3.61 9.59
N LEU A 71 2.31 -2.80 8.97
CA LEU A 71 1.73 -3.13 7.67
C LEU A 71 2.82 -3.10 6.59
N GLU A 72 3.77 -2.19 6.73
CA GLU A 72 4.93 -1.99 5.85
C GLU A 72 5.81 -3.24 5.79
N GLU A 73 6.12 -3.84 6.95
CA GLU A 73 6.84 -5.13 7.00
C GLU A 73 6.03 -6.26 6.35
N ALA A 74 4.73 -6.32 6.63
CA ALA A 74 3.86 -7.32 6.02
C ALA A 74 3.79 -7.19 4.49
N ILE A 75 3.77 -5.95 3.96
CA ILE A 75 3.84 -5.67 2.52
C ILE A 75 5.17 -6.17 1.96
N ASN A 76 6.31 -5.87 2.60
CA ASN A 76 7.62 -6.33 2.13
C ASN A 76 7.74 -7.86 2.14
N VAL A 77 7.07 -8.55 3.04
CA VAL A 77 7.00 -10.02 3.05
C VAL A 77 6.20 -10.51 1.85
N CYS A 78 5.07 -9.88 1.53
CA CYS A 78 4.32 -10.22 0.31
C CYS A 78 5.18 -10.00 -0.95
N ILE A 79 5.91 -8.88 -1.03
CA ILE A 79 6.79 -8.56 -2.16
C ILE A 79 7.87 -9.63 -2.32
N THR A 80 8.57 -9.98 -1.24
CA THR A 80 9.73 -10.88 -1.32
C THR A 80 9.33 -12.36 -1.39
N ALA A 81 8.34 -12.79 -0.61
CA ALA A 81 7.96 -14.20 -0.52
C ALA A 81 7.02 -14.63 -1.66
N ALA A 82 6.02 -13.81 -1.98
CA ALA A 82 4.99 -14.14 -2.97
C ALA A 82 5.33 -13.60 -4.37
N ASN A 83 5.68 -12.32 -4.49
CA ASN A 83 6.01 -11.71 -5.78
C ASN A 83 7.45 -12.03 -6.26
N LYS A 84 8.31 -12.57 -5.37
CA LYS A 84 9.75 -12.77 -5.64
C LYS A 84 10.48 -11.48 -6.04
N GLY A 85 9.92 -10.33 -5.65
CA GLY A 85 10.50 -9.01 -5.85
C GLY A 85 11.51 -8.66 -4.76
N LYS A 86 11.95 -7.40 -4.79
CA LYS A 86 12.87 -6.81 -3.80
C LYS A 86 12.08 -5.99 -2.80
N ALA A 87 12.37 -6.17 -1.53
CA ALA A 87 11.82 -5.31 -0.49
C ALA A 87 12.12 -3.84 -0.80
N ILE A 88 11.16 -2.97 -0.51
CA ILE A 88 11.29 -1.53 -0.66
C ILE A 88 11.51 -0.88 0.71
N ASP A 89 12.05 0.33 0.72
CA ASP A 89 12.18 1.10 1.95
C ASP A 89 10.79 1.37 2.56
N VAL A 90 10.63 1.06 3.84
CA VAL A 90 9.36 1.26 4.57
C VAL A 90 8.94 2.73 4.65
N LYS A 91 9.85 3.67 4.37
CA LYS A 91 9.60 5.12 4.31
C LYS A 91 9.46 5.65 2.88
N SER A 92 9.63 4.80 1.86
CA SER A 92 9.51 5.17 0.44
C SER A 92 8.10 5.68 0.11
N GLN A 93 7.98 6.42 -0.98
CA GLN A 93 6.67 6.88 -1.44
C GLN A 93 5.82 5.69 -1.91
N GLU A 94 6.43 4.72 -2.56
CA GLU A 94 5.78 3.49 -3.01
C GLU A 94 5.20 2.71 -1.83
N MET A 95 5.90 2.63 -0.70
CA MET A 95 5.37 2.00 0.50
C MET A 95 4.16 2.77 1.05
N LYS A 96 4.24 4.11 1.09
CA LYS A 96 3.11 4.94 1.55
C LYS A 96 1.87 4.74 0.67
N ASP A 97 2.07 4.69 -0.64
CA ASP A 97 1.00 4.47 -1.62
C ASP A 97 0.37 3.08 -1.43
N MET A 98 1.19 2.03 -1.27
CA MET A 98 0.71 0.68 -0.96
C MET A 98 -0.07 0.60 0.35
N VAL A 99 0.42 1.25 1.41
CA VAL A 99 -0.27 1.35 2.70
C VAL A 99 -1.60 2.08 2.56
N ALA A 100 -1.65 3.17 1.80
CA ALA A 100 -2.88 3.91 1.54
C ALA A 100 -3.93 3.03 0.85
N TYR A 101 -3.53 2.29 -0.18
CA TYR A 101 -4.42 1.36 -0.88
C TYR A 101 -4.91 0.22 0.03
N ILE A 102 -4.03 -0.46 0.77
CA ILE A 102 -4.48 -1.56 1.64
C ILE A 102 -5.42 -1.04 2.75
N ARG A 103 -5.22 0.18 3.24
CA ARG A 103 -6.14 0.81 4.20
C ARG A 103 -7.49 1.16 3.59
N SER A 104 -7.57 1.52 2.31
CA SER A 104 -8.86 1.79 1.65
C SER A 104 -9.73 0.53 1.56
N LEU A 105 -9.13 -0.65 1.37
CA LEU A 105 -9.83 -1.94 1.34
C LEU A 105 -10.60 -2.24 2.64
N ALA A 106 -10.14 -1.72 3.78
CA ALA A 106 -10.85 -1.87 5.05
C ALA A 106 -12.16 -1.08 5.09
N MET A 107 -12.27 0.01 4.31
CA MET A 107 -13.50 0.79 4.20
C MET A 107 -14.50 0.08 3.28
N GLU A 108 -14.03 -0.48 2.16
CA GLU A 108 -14.84 -1.29 1.25
C GLU A 108 -15.46 -2.49 1.98
N MET A 109 -14.66 -3.22 2.78
CA MET A 109 -15.16 -4.33 3.62
C MET A 109 -16.29 -3.89 4.58
N LYS A 110 -16.23 -2.67 5.13
CA LYS A 110 -17.28 -2.16 6.03
C LYS A 110 -18.56 -1.80 5.28
N HIS A 111 -18.47 -1.42 4.01
CA HIS A 111 -19.62 -1.12 3.17
C HIS A 111 -20.31 -2.41 2.69
N GLU A 112 -19.54 -3.46 2.40
CA GLU A 112 -20.06 -4.74 1.92
C GLU A 112 -20.63 -5.64 3.04
N MET A 113 -20.19 -5.47 4.29
CA MET A 113 -20.80 -6.16 5.43
C MET A 113 -22.06 -5.41 5.89
N PRO A 114 -23.23 -6.06 6.03
CA PRO A 114 -24.39 -5.40 6.64
C PRO A 114 -23.98 -4.99 8.06
N MET A 115 -24.03 -3.68 8.36
CA MET A 115 -23.86 -3.18 9.73
C MET A 115 -24.87 -3.91 10.61
N LYS A 116 -24.42 -4.90 11.39
CA LYS A 116 -25.18 -5.32 12.55
C LYS A 116 -25.18 -4.14 13.49
N GLU A 117 -26.28 -3.40 13.46
CA GLU A 117 -26.64 -2.32 14.35
C GLU A 117 -26.13 -2.63 15.74
N LYS A 118 -25.21 -1.78 16.25
CA LYS A 118 -24.79 -1.83 17.63
C LYS A 118 -26.05 -1.65 18.47
N LYS A 119 -26.62 -2.73 18.99
CA LYS A 119 -27.54 -2.63 20.13
C LYS A 119 -26.72 -2.12 21.31
N MET A 120 -26.82 -0.82 21.52
CA MET A 120 -26.55 -0.16 22.80
C MET A 120 -27.55 -0.77 23.79
N GLY A 121 -27.09 -1.71 24.61
CA GLY A 121 -27.85 -2.24 25.73
C GLY A 121 -27.55 -1.40 26.97
N TYR A 122 -28.61 -0.85 27.55
CA TYR A 122 -28.65 -0.10 28.81
C TYR A 122 -28.08 -0.90 30.00
#